data_AF-A0A1T0B0C3-F1
#
_entry.id   AF-A0A1T0B0C3-F1
#
_cell.length_a   1.000
_cell.length_b   1.000
_cell.length_c   1.000
_cell.angle_alpha   90.00
_cell.angle_beta   90.00
_cell.angle_gamma   90.00
#
_symmetry.space_group_name_H-M   'P 1'
#
loop_
_entity.id
_entity.type
_entity.pdbx_description
1 polymer ?
#
loop_
_entity_poly.entity_id
_entity_poly.type
_entity_poly.pdbx_seq_one_letter_code
_entity_poly.pdbx_strand_id
1 'polypeptide(L)'
;MDKSLKAACIGEFFGTALLIFFGVGCVAALKVAGANFGQWEISIMWGMGVAIAVYATAGLSGAHLNPAVTIALWKFACFDGKKVLPYIISQIFGAFSSAALVYFLYHNLFIDFESAHNIVRGTPESLSLAGTFSTYPHPSIGFLQAFIVEFVITAVLMALILALTDDGNGLPRGALAPLLIGVLIAVIGGSIGPLTGFAMNPARDFGPKLFAMFAGWGELAMTGGQSIPYAIVPIVAPILGALFGAWAYTKFVGANLPCNCK
;
A
#
# COMPACT_ATOMS: atom_id res chain seq x y z
N MET A 1 -13.59 26.97 6.16
CA MET A 1 -14.36 26.37 5.05
C MET A 1 -14.24 24.87 5.19
N ASP A 2 -15.28 24.20 5.70
CA ASP A 2 -15.25 22.75 5.95
C ASP A 2 -15.07 22.03 4.60
N LYS A 3 -13.88 21.46 4.36
CA LYS A 3 -13.66 20.64 3.16
C LYS A 3 -14.65 19.49 3.25
N SER A 4 -15.70 19.52 2.43
CA SER A 4 -16.79 18.56 2.53
C SER A 4 -16.23 17.13 2.53
N LEU A 5 -16.74 16.27 3.41
CA LEU A 5 -16.34 14.85 3.48
C LEU A 5 -16.31 14.19 2.09
N LYS A 6 -17.21 14.60 1.20
CA LYS A 6 -17.21 14.21 -0.22
C LYS A 6 -15.89 14.52 -0.93
N ALA A 7 -15.37 15.75 -0.83
CA ALA A 7 -14.10 16.12 -1.46
C ALA A 7 -12.92 15.32 -0.91
N ALA A 8 -12.93 15.04 0.39
CA ALA A 8 -11.92 14.20 1.02
C ALA A 8 -12.00 12.74 0.52
N CYS A 9 -13.20 12.15 0.47
CA CYS A 9 -13.40 10.80 -0.09
C CYS A 9 -12.98 10.72 -1.56
N ILE A 10 -13.26 11.77 -2.36
CA ILE A 10 -12.78 11.86 -3.75
C ILE A 10 -11.25 11.86 -3.79
N GLY A 11 -10.59 12.65 -2.93
CA GLY A 11 -9.13 12.65 -2.81
C GLY A 11 -8.56 11.27 -2.44
N GLU A 12 -9.17 10.58 -1.48
CA GLU A 12 -8.75 9.25 -1.07
C GLU A 12 -8.95 8.19 -2.16
N PHE A 13 -10.09 8.25 -2.88
CA PHE A 13 -10.35 7.37 -4.02
C PHE A 13 -9.30 7.55 -5.11
N PHE A 14 -9.11 8.79 -5.60
CA PHE A 14 -8.19 9.06 -6.70
C PHE A 14 -6.72 8.87 -6.31
N GLY A 15 -6.33 9.24 -5.09
CA GLY A 15 -4.95 9.04 -4.64
C GLY A 15 -4.62 7.55 -4.50
N THR A 16 -5.52 6.75 -3.94
CA THR A 16 -5.31 5.30 -3.83
C THR A 16 -5.38 4.63 -5.21
N ALA A 17 -6.24 5.13 -6.12
CA ALA A 17 -6.26 4.66 -7.49
C ALA A 17 -4.93 4.96 -8.22
N LEU A 18 -4.35 6.15 -8.05
CA LEU A 18 -3.09 6.55 -8.69
C LEU A 18 -1.90 5.71 -8.21
N LEU A 19 -1.75 5.48 -6.90
CA LEU A 19 -0.64 4.65 -6.41
C LEU A 19 -0.75 3.20 -6.93
N ILE A 20 -1.97 2.66 -7.05
CA ILE A 20 -2.21 1.33 -7.61
C ILE A 20 -1.97 1.31 -9.11
N PHE A 21 -2.34 2.37 -9.82
CA PHE A 21 -2.17 2.46 -11.26
C PHE A 21 -0.69 2.31 -11.64
N PHE A 22 0.18 3.09 -10.99
CA PHE A 22 1.62 3.02 -11.24
C PHE A 22 2.25 1.73 -10.70
N GLY A 23 1.88 1.34 -9.48
CA GLY A 23 2.41 0.16 -8.83
C GLY A 23 2.07 -1.14 -9.56
N VAL A 24 0.78 -1.43 -9.75
CA VAL A 24 0.32 -2.61 -10.50
C VAL A 24 0.73 -2.52 -11.96
N GLY A 25 0.74 -1.33 -12.56
CA GLY A 25 1.20 -1.13 -13.93
C GLY A 25 2.64 -1.56 -14.17
N CYS A 26 3.57 -1.19 -13.29
CA CYS A 26 4.98 -1.61 -13.44
C CYS A 26 5.18 -3.11 -13.20
N VAL A 27 4.41 -3.72 -12.31
CA VAL A 27 4.46 -5.17 -12.07
C VAL A 27 3.82 -5.94 -13.23
N ALA A 28 2.75 -5.42 -13.84
CA ALA A 28 2.17 -5.99 -15.06
C ALA A 28 3.18 -5.93 -16.22
N ALA A 29 3.87 -4.80 -16.38
CA ALA A 29 4.93 -4.66 -17.38
C ALA A 29 6.05 -5.70 -17.17
N LEU A 30 6.48 -5.90 -15.92
CA LEU A 30 7.46 -6.94 -15.56
C LEU A 30 6.97 -8.35 -15.92
N LYS A 31 5.74 -8.70 -15.54
CA LYS A 31 5.26 -10.08 -15.59
C LYS A 31 4.77 -10.52 -16.97
N VAL A 32 4.02 -9.66 -17.67
CA VAL A 32 3.32 -10.05 -18.90
C VAL A 32 3.74 -9.26 -20.13
N ALA A 33 4.54 -8.19 -20.00
CA ALA A 33 5.02 -7.39 -21.13
C ALA A 33 6.51 -7.56 -21.45
N GLY A 34 7.24 -8.36 -20.67
CA GLY A 34 8.67 -8.62 -20.87
C GLY A 34 9.58 -7.44 -20.50
N ALA A 35 9.11 -6.49 -19.69
CA ALA A 35 9.95 -5.40 -19.18
C ALA A 35 10.97 -5.95 -18.17
N ASN A 36 12.20 -5.41 -18.20
CA ASN A 36 13.25 -5.82 -17.27
C ASN A 36 13.34 -4.83 -16.10
N PHE A 37 12.81 -5.23 -14.94
CA PHE A 37 12.92 -4.47 -13.70
C PHE A 37 13.55 -5.32 -12.61
N GLY A 38 14.54 -4.77 -11.91
CA GLY A 38 15.03 -5.33 -10.66
C GLY A 38 14.19 -4.91 -9.46
N GLN A 39 14.62 -5.38 -8.28
CA GLN A 39 13.91 -5.11 -7.03
C GLN A 39 13.85 -3.61 -6.71
N TRP A 40 14.93 -2.87 -6.96
CA TRP A 40 14.97 -1.43 -6.74
C TRP A 40 14.05 -0.70 -7.70
N GLU A 41 14.06 -1.05 -8.98
CA GLU A 41 13.25 -0.41 -10.02
C GLU A 41 11.75 -0.55 -9.74
N ILE A 42 11.28 -1.73 -9.35
CA ILE A 42 9.89 -1.91 -8.91
C ILE A 42 9.60 -1.06 -7.68
N SER A 43 10.49 -1.07 -6.69
CA SER A 43 10.26 -0.38 -5.41
C SER A 43 10.22 1.14 -5.57
N ILE A 44 11.09 1.72 -6.39
CA ILE A 44 11.08 3.16 -6.66
C ILE A 44 9.87 3.58 -7.51
N MET A 45 9.39 2.75 -8.43
CA MET A 45 8.15 3.01 -9.17
C MET A 45 6.93 3.07 -8.24
N TRP A 46 6.84 2.14 -7.27
CA TRP A 46 5.81 2.18 -6.23
C TRP A 46 5.95 3.43 -5.36
N GLY A 47 7.15 3.72 -4.86
CA GLY A 47 7.41 4.89 -4.01
C GLY A 47 7.07 6.22 -4.69
N MET A 48 7.52 6.41 -5.93
CA MET A 48 7.22 7.62 -6.71
C MET A 48 5.75 7.72 -7.09
N GLY A 49 5.09 6.59 -7.36
CA GLY A 49 3.63 6.54 -7.56
C GLY A 49 2.86 7.05 -6.34
N VAL A 50 3.29 6.68 -5.13
CA VAL A 50 2.71 7.21 -3.88
C VAL A 50 3.02 8.71 -3.72
N ALA A 51 4.25 9.16 -3.99
CA ALA A 51 4.58 10.58 -3.90
C ALA A 51 3.70 11.44 -4.81
N ILE A 52 3.51 11.02 -6.07
CA ILE A 52 2.61 11.68 -7.03
C ILE A 52 1.17 11.69 -6.51
N ALA A 53 0.69 10.56 -5.98
CA ALA A 53 -0.65 10.48 -5.41
C ALA A 53 -0.84 11.43 -4.23
N VAL A 54 0.15 11.55 -3.35
CA VAL A 54 0.13 12.49 -2.21
C VAL A 54 0.13 13.93 -2.70
N TYR A 55 0.98 14.30 -3.66
CA TYR A 55 0.96 15.65 -4.25
C TYR A 55 -0.40 15.99 -4.86
N ALA A 56 -1.04 15.03 -5.53
CA ALA A 56 -2.33 15.23 -6.19
C ALA A 56 -3.49 15.43 -5.19
N THR A 57 -3.45 14.81 -4.01
CA THR A 57 -4.63 14.70 -3.14
C THR A 57 -4.46 15.23 -1.73
N ALA A 58 -3.24 15.61 -1.31
CA ALA A 58 -3.00 16.19 0.02
C ALA A 58 -3.86 17.43 0.27
N GLY A 59 -4.03 18.27 -0.76
CA GLY A 59 -4.90 19.44 -0.71
C GLY A 59 -6.40 19.12 -0.55
N LEU A 60 -6.84 17.90 -0.85
CA LEU A 60 -8.24 17.48 -0.75
C LEU A 60 -8.54 16.77 0.58
N SER A 61 -7.75 15.75 0.92
CA SER A 61 -8.04 14.81 2.02
C SER A 61 -6.98 14.75 3.12
N GLY A 62 -5.80 15.36 2.88
CA GLY A 62 -4.58 15.06 3.66
C GLY A 62 -3.80 13.84 3.14
N ALA A 63 -4.29 13.20 2.07
CA ALA A 63 -3.65 12.05 1.40
C ALA A 63 -3.24 10.92 2.35
N HIS A 64 -4.22 10.33 3.05
CA HIS A 64 -3.93 9.15 3.88
C HIS A 64 -3.60 7.95 2.99
N LEU A 65 -4.45 7.70 1.99
CA LEU A 65 -4.31 6.69 0.92
C LEU A 65 -4.07 5.26 1.42
N ASN A 66 -4.30 5.03 2.71
CA ASN A 66 -3.96 3.80 3.43
C ASN A 66 -4.84 3.67 4.69
N PRO A 67 -5.61 2.58 4.86
CA PRO A 67 -6.41 2.35 6.05
C PRO A 67 -5.60 2.33 7.36
N ALA A 68 -4.39 1.79 7.34
CA ALA A 68 -3.52 1.73 8.51
C ALA A 68 -3.08 3.13 8.95
N VAL A 69 -2.75 4.01 7.99
CA VAL A 69 -2.43 5.43 8.25
C VAL A 69 -3.66 6.16 8.77
N THR A 70 -4.83 5.99 8.14
CA THR A 70 -6.08 6.62 8.61
C THR A 70 -6.39 6.28 10.07
N ILE A 71 -6.27 5.00 10.45
CA ILE A 71 -6.52 4.53 11.81
C ILE A 71 -5.47 5.09 12.79
N ALA A 72 -4.19 5.10 12.41
CA ALA A 72 -3.14 5.65 13.23
C ALA A 72 -3.31 7.16 13.47
N LEU A 73 -3.63 7.94 12.42
CA LEU A 73 -3.86 9.38 12.54
C LEU A 73 -5.13 9.70 13.34
N TRP A 74 -6.17 8.88 13.26
CA TRP A 74 -7.34 8.99 14.14
C TRP A 74 -6.95 8.87 15.61
N LYS A 75 -6.07 7.92 15.94
CA LYS A 75 -5.70 7.66 17.33
C LYS A 75 -4.64 8.63 17.88
N PHE A 76 -3.69 9.05 17.05
CA PHE A 76 -2.48 9.75 17.49
C PHE A 76 -2.29 11.17 16.94
N ALA A 77 -3.10 11.59 15.95
CA ALA A 77 -2.96 12.88 15.28
C ALA A 77 -4.29 13.64 15.15
N CYS A 78 -5.23 13.42 16.08
CA CYS A 78 -6.50 14.14 16.18
C CYS A 78 -7.37 14.13 14.90
N PHE A 79 -7.22 13.13 14.04
CA PHE A 79 -8.07 12.99 12.85
C PHE A 79 -9.51 12.62 13.26
N ASP A 80 -10.51 13.21 12.61
CA ASP A 80 -11.92 13.03 12.94
C ASP A 80 -12.37 11.57 12.71
N GLY A 81 -12.76 10.90 13.81
CA GLY A 81 -13.22 9.51 13.80
C GLY A 81 -14.40 9.25 12.85
N LYS A 82 -15.24 10.26 12.59
CA LYS A 82 -16.38 10.12 11.66
C LYS A 82 -15.93 9.96 10.21
N LYS A 83 -14.69 10.35 9.88
CA LYS A 83 -14.11 10.27 8.53
C LYS A 83 -13.37 8.95 8.28
N VAL A 84 -13.06 8.18 9.33
CA VAL A 84 -12.26 6.94 9.23
C VAL A 84 -12.88 5.93 8.27
N LEU A 85 -14.13 5.53 8.51
CA LEU A 85 -14.79 4.53 7.66
C LEU A 85 -15.01 5.04 6.23
N PRO A 86 -15.51 6.28 5.99
CA PRO A 86 -15.57 6.84 4.63
C PRO A 86 -14.24 6.85 3.88
N TYR A 87 -13.12 7.16 4.56
CA TYR A 87 -11.79 7.13 3.96
C TYR A 87 -11.42 5.70 3.55
N ILE A 88 -11.55 4.73 4.46
CA ILE A 88 -11.20 3.32 4.20
C ILE A 88 -11.99 2.77 3.01
N ILE A 89 -13.30 3.01 2.96
CA ILE A 89 -14.15 2.60 1.84
C ILE A 89 -13.65 3.24 0.54
N SER A 90 -13.40 4.55 0.53
CA SER A 90 -12.93 5.27 -0.66
C SER A 90 -11.58 4.72 -1.16
N GLN A 91 -10.65 4.44 -0.24
CA GLN A 91 -9.34 3.87 -0.53
C GLN A 91 -9.48 2.48 -1.17
N ILE A 92 -10.29 1.58 -0.59
CA ILE A 92 -10.51 0.22 -1.10
C ILE A 92 -11.12 0.26 -2.51
N PHE A 93 -12.15 1.08 -2.73
CA PHE A 93 -12.76 1.22 -4.04
C PHE A 93 -11.80 1.82 -5.06
N GLY A 94 -11.00 2.83 -4.69
CA GLY A 94 -9.97 3.39 -5.56
C GLY A 94 -8.95 2.33 -5.99
N ALA A 95 -8.48 1.52 -5.04
CA ALA A 95 -7.55 0.44 -5.31
C ALA A 95 -8.15 -0.66 -6.21
N PHE A 96 -9.39 -1.08 -5.92
CA PHE A 96 -10.13 -2.05 -6.75
C PHE A 96 -10.32 -1.56 -8.19
N SER A 97 -10.82 -0.33 -8.36
CA SER A 97 -11.08 0.25 -9.69
C SER A 97 -9.81 0.41 -10.51
N SER A 98 -8.70 0.79 -9.87
CA SER A 98 -7.41 0.93 -10.54
C SER A 98 -6.82 -0.43 -10.94
N ALA A 99 -6.93 -1.46 -10.09
CA ALA A 99 -6.52 -2.82 -10.46
C ALA A 99 -7.30 -3.34 -11.69
N ALA A 100 -8.61 -3.09 -11.72
CA ALA A 100 -9.46 -3.44 -12.87
C ALA A 100 -9.05 -2.68 -14.14
N LEU A 101 -8.77 -1.38 -14.03
CA LEU A 101 -8.28 -0.56 -15.13
C LEU A 101 -6.95 -1.09 -15.68
N VAL A 102 -5.96 -1.36 -14.82
CA VAL A 102 -4.66 -1.87 -15.25
C VAL A 102 -4.81 -3.24 -15.91
N TYR A 103 -5.61 -4.15 -15.35
CA TYR A 103 -5.88 -5.43 -16.01
C TYR A 103 -6.50 -5.24 -17.39
N PHE A 104 -7.46 -4.33 -17.55
CA PHE A 104 -8.07 -4.06 -18.86
C PHE A 104 -7.04 -3.55 -19.88
N LEU A 105 -6.15 -2.65 -19.46
CA LEU A 105 -5.07 -2.13 -20.32
C LEU A 105 -4.06 -3.22 -20.73
N TYR A 106 -3.82 -4.20 -19.86
CA TYR A 106 -2.92 -5.33 -20.11
C TYR A 106 -3.64 -6.62 -20.52
N HIS A 107 -4.94 -6.58 -20.82
CA HIS A 107 -5.80 -7.76 -20.88
C HIS A 107 -5.26 -8.85 -21.82
N ASN A 108 -4.95 -8.46 -23.06
CA ASN A 108 -4.43 -9.40 -24.06
C ASN A 108 -3.09 -10.01 -23.64
N LEU A 109 -2.22 -9.22 -23.01
CA LEU A 109 -0.91 -9.70 -22.54
C LEU A 109 -1.06 -10.77 -21.45
N PHE A 110 -2.05 -10.64 -20.55
CA PHE A 110 -2.34 -11.69 -19.58
C PHE A 110 -2.80 -12.99 -20.27
N ILE A 111 -3.73 -12.90 -21.22
CA ILE A 111 -4.27 -14.06 -21.93
C ILE A 111 -3.18 -14.76 -22.75
N ASP A 112 -2.39 -13.98 -23.49
CA ASP A 112 -1.29 -14.50 -24.31
C ASP A 112 -0.21 -15.15 -23.44
N PHE A 113 0.14 -14.53 -22.30
CA PHE A 113 1.12 -15.07 -21.36
C PHE A 113 0.64 -16.39 -20.74
N GLU A 114 -0.63 -16.45 -20.32
CA GLU A 114 -1.24 -17.67 -19.77
C GLU A 114 -1.23 -18.81 -20.79
N SER A 115 -1.63 -18.53 -22.04
CA SER A 115 -1.61 -19.49 -23.14
C SER A 115 -0.20 -19.99 -23.45
N ALA A 116 0.77 -19.08 -23.60
CA ALA A 116 2.16 -19.41 -23.93
C ALA A 116 2.86 -20.26 -22.86
N HIS A 117 2.47 -20.11 -21.58
CA HIS A 117 3.07 -20.83 -20.46
C HIS A 117 2.18 -21.97 -19.92
N ASN A 118 1.06 -22.28 -20.57
CA ASN A 118 0.09 -23.28 -20.13
C ASN A 118 -0.40 -23.05 -18.69
N ILE A 119 -0.60 -21.78 -18.29
CA ILE A 119 -1.08 -21.42 -16.96
C ILE A 119 -2.61 -21.34 -16.98
N VAL A 120 -3.26 -22.15 -16.15
CA VAL A 120 -4.72 -22.07 -15.96
C VAL A 120 -5.02 -21.12 -14.80
N ARG A 121 -5.70 -20.01 -15.07
CA ARG A 121 -6.06 -19.03 -14.05
C ARG A 121 -6.88 -19.68 -12.92
N GLY A 122 -6.51 -19.39 -11.67
CA GLY A 122 -7.13 -19.97 -10.46
C GLY A 122 -6.42 -21.21 -9.91
N THR A 123 -5.46 -21.78 -10.65
CA THR A 123 -4.58 -22.86 -10.15
C THR A 123 -3.36 -22.29 -9.41
N PRO A 124 -2.68 -23.07 -8.53
CA PRO A 124 -1.50 -22.61 -7.79
C PRO A 124 -0.42 -21.95 -8.66
N GLU A 125 -0.23 -22.43 -9.89
CA GLU A 125 0.74 -21.91 -10.86
C GLU A 125 0.40 -20.47 -11.27
N SER A 126 -0.89 -20.11 -11.28
CA SER A 126 -1.38 -18.77 -11.60
C SER A 126 -1.17 -17.74 -10.49
N LEU A 127 -0.73 -18.16 -9.29
CA LEU A 127 -0.49 -17.27 -8.15
C LEU A 127 0.54 -16.19 -8.49
N SER A 128 1.54 -16.52 -9.30
CA SER A 128 2.52 -15.55 -9.81
C SER A 128 1.83 -14.39 -10.52
N LEU A 129 0.83 -14.65 -11.37
CA LEU A 129 0.10 -13.60 -12.09
C LEU A 129 -0.90 -12.86 -11.19
N ALA A 130 -1.50 -13.53 -10.20
CA ALA A 130 -2.29 -12.86 -9.17
C ALA A 130 -1.46 -11.85 -8.38
N GLY A 131 -0.17 -12.16 -8.20
CA GLY A 131 0.84 -11.31 -7.58
C GLY A 131 1.18 -10.06 -8.38
N THR A 132 0.53 -9.81 -9.52
CA THR A 132 0.57 -8.50 -10.20
C THR A 132 -0.23 -7.46 -9.42
N PHE A 133 -1.37 -7.87 -8.87
CA PHE A 133 -2.34 -6.97 -8.27
C PHE A 133 -2.09 -6.74 -6.78
N SER A 134 -1.68 -7.80 -6.08
CA SER A 134 -1.58 -7.83 -4.63
C SER A 134 -0.38 -8.65 -4.18
N THR A 135 -0.18 -8.72 -2.88
CA THR A 135 0.99 -9.34 -2.28
C THR A 135 0.73 -10.79 -1.84
N TYR A 136 1.80 -11.58 -1.80
CA TYR A 136 1.83 -12.97 -1.34
C TYR A 136 3.16 -13.22 -0.61
N PRO A 137 3.20 -14.16 0.35
CA PRO A 137 4.41 -14.42 1.11
C PRO A 137 5.44 -15.14 0.24
N HIS A 138 6.72 -14.92 0.52
CA HIS A 138 7.79 -15.71 -0.05
C HIS A 138 7.58 -17.20 0.27
N PRO A 139 7.87 -18.14 -0.66
CA PRO A 139 7.61 -19.57 -0.45
C PRO A 139 8.29 -20.18 0.79
N SER A 140 9.39 -19.58 1.24
CA SER A 140 10.16 -20.05 2.40
C SER A 140 9.72 -19.48 3.75
N ILE A 141 8.70 -18.62 3.80
CA ILE A 141 8.25 -18.02 5.06
C ILE A 141 6.81 -18.41 5.40
N GLY A 142 6.56 -18.69 6.68
CA GLY A 142 5.23 -19.01 7.18
C GLY A 142 4.38 -17.77 7.50
N PHE A 143 3.11 -18.01 7.79
CA PHE A 143 2.12 -16.97 8.13
C PHE A 143 2.61 -16.00 9.22
N LEU A 144 3.13 -16.52 10.34
CA LEU A 144 3.62 -15.69 11.46
C LEU A 144 4.79 -14.81 11.05
N GLN A 145 5.73 -15.33 10.26
CA GLN A 145 6.86 -14.55 9.79
C GLN A 145 6.43 -13.44 8.83
N ALA A 146 5.51 -13.74 7.90
CA ALA A 146 4.93 -12.72 7.02
C ALA A 146 4.19 -11.62 7.82
N PHE A 147 3.46 -12.01 8.87
CA PHE A 147 2.80 -11.08 9.78
C PHE A 147 3.81 -10.15 10.47
N ILE A 148 4.91 -10.70 11.01
CA ILE A 148 5.96 -9.90 11.65
C ILE A 148 6.58 -8.92 10.65
N VAL A 149 6.86 -9.36 9.41
CA VAL A 149 7.41 -8.50 8.37
C VAL A 149 6.48 -7.32 8.12
N GLU A 150 5.21 -7.57 7.80
CA GLU A 150 4.22 -6.51 7.52
C GLU A 150 4.00 -5.57 8.72
N PHE A 151 4.00 -6.11 9.93
CA PHE A 151 3.94 -5.32 11.16
C PHE A 151 5.14 -4.35 11.26
N VAL A 152 6.37 -4.86 11.12
CA VAL A 152 7.60 -4.08 11.30
C VAL A 152 7.72 -3.01 10.23
N ILE A 153 7.55 -3.35 8.95
CA ILE A 153 7.71 -2.38 7.87
C ILE A 153 6.64 -1.28 7.94
N THR A 154 5.42 -1.61 8.37
CA THR A 154 4.36 -0.59 8.53
C THR A 154 4.59 0.29 9.76
N ALA A 155 5.18 -0.26 10.83
CA ALA A 155 5.60 0.55 11.97
C ALA A 155 6.68 1.56 11.57
N VAL A 156 7.68 1.12 10.81
CA VAL A 156 8.73 2.01 10.25
C VAL A 156 8.11 3.06 9.34
N LEU A 157 7.22 2.66 8.43
CA LEU A 157 6.49 3.56 7.54
C LEU A 157 5.77 4.65 8.34
N MET A 158 4.92 4.27 9.29
CA MET A 158 4.09 5.23 10.03
C MET A 158 4.93 6.15 10.91
N ALA A 159 5.95 5.63 11.59
CA ALA A 159 6.84 6.44 12.42
C ALA A 159 7.59 7.49 11.59
N LEU A 160 8.08 7.11 10.40
CA LEU A 160 8.81 8.02 9.52
C LEU A 160 7.90 8.96 8.73
N ILE A 161 6.65 8.58 8.42
CA ILE A 161 5.65 9.54 7.94
C ILE A 161 5.49 10.65 8.96
N LEU A 162 5.24 10.32 10.24
CA LEU A 162 5.11 11.34 11.28
C LEU A 162 6.37 12.20 11.38
N ALA A 163 7.56 11.60 11.41
CA ALA A 163 8.82 12.32 11.47
C ALA A 163 9.04 13.30 10.31
N LEU A 164 8.70 12.88 9.08
CA LEU A 164 8.87 13.69 7.87
C LEU A 164 7.84 14.83 7.76
N THR A 165 6.69 14.68 8.42
CA THR A 165 5.62 15.69 8.46
C THR A 165 5.59 16.51 9.75
N ASP A 166 6.47 16.26 10.69
CA ASP A 166 6.60 17.01 11.95
C ASP A 166 7.58 18.16 11.76
N ASP A 167 7.05 19.37 11.62
CA ASP A 167 7.83 20.60 11.46
C ASP A 167 8.64 20.96 12.74
N GLY A 168 8.37 20.32 13.88
CA GLY A 168 9.17 20.44 15.10
C GLY A 168 10.42 19.54 15.12
N ASN A 169 10.56 18.64 14.16
CA ASN A 169 11.66 17.67 14.09
C ASN A 169 12.77 18.12 13.13
N GLY A 170 13.56 19.13 13.53
CA GLY A 170 14.61 19.71 12.68
C GLY A 170 14.05 20.69 11.65
N LEU A 171 14.66 20.79 10.46
CA LEU A 171 14.19 21.71 9.42
C LEU A 171 12.88 21.20 8.77
N PRO A 172 11.83 22.02 8.69
CA PRO A 172 10.61 21.69 7.95
C PRO A 172 10.89 21.26 6.52
N ARG A 173 10.24 20.17 6.09
CA ARG A 173 10.44 19.62 4.74
C ARG A 173 9.55 20.31 3.71
N GLY A 174 8.44 20.89 4.15
CA GLY A 174 7.49 21.60 3.29
C GLY A 174 7.10 20.77 2.08
N ALA A 175 7.30 21.33 0.88
CA ALA A 175 6.96 20.67 -0.38
C ALA A 175 7.75 19.38 -0.66
N LEU A 176 8.85 19.10 0.04
CA LEU A 176 9.63 17.87 -0.13
C LEU A 176 9.03 16.66 0.61
N ALA A 177 8.13 16.86 1.58
CA ALA A 177 7.64 15.76 2.40
C ALA A 177 7.01 14.60 1.58
N PRO A 178 6.14 14.85 0.58
CA PRO A 178 5.58 13.77 -0.24
C PRO A 178 6.63 12.96 -1.02
N LEU A 179 7.64 13.64 -1.58
CA LEU A 179 8.76 12.98 -2.28
C LEU A 179 9.55 12.08 -1.33
N LEU A 180 9.89 12.58 -0.13
CA LEU A 180 10.64 11.81 0.86
C LEU A 180 9.85 10.60 1.38
N ILE A 181 8.53 10.71 1.51
CA ILE A 181 7.65 9.57 1.82
C ILE A 181 7.69 8.53 0.69
N GLY A 182 7.72 8.97 -0.57
CA GLY A 182 7.91 8.07 -1.71
C GLY A 182 9.25 7.35 -1.69
N VAL A 183 10.34 8.06 -1.41
CA VAL A 183 11.68 7.47 -1.27
C VAL A 183 11.73 6.48 -0.09
N LEU A 184 11.10 6.80 1.04
CA LEU A 184 10.95 5.89 2.17
C LEU A 184 10.30 4.56 1.76
N ILE A 185 9.17 4.63 1.05
CA ILE A 185 8.46 3.44 0.54
C ILE A 185 9.36 2.65 -0.42
N ALA A 186 10.11 3.33 -1.29
CA ALA A 186 11.04 2.68 -2.20
C ALA A 186 12.17 1.94 -1.47
N VAL A 187 12.73 2.53 -0.41
CA VAL A 187 13.77 1.88 0.39
C VAL A 187 13.23 0.68 1.17
N ILE A 188 12.01 0.79 1.73
CA ILE A 188 11.33 -0.35 2.39
C ILE A 188 11.12 -1.49 1.38
N GLY A 189 10.56 -1.18 0.21
CA GLY A 189 10.35 -2.18 -0.85
C GLY A 189 11.65 -2.77 -1.38
N GLY A 190 12.68 -1.94 -1.56
CA GLY A 190 13.97 -2.36 -2.10
C GLY A 190 14.71 -3.32 -1.18
N SER A 191 14.53 -3.16 0.13
CA SER A 191 15.23 -3.94 1.16
C SER A 191 14.44 -5.16 1.64
N ILE A 192 13.13 -5.01 1.89
CA ILE A 192 12.29 -6.03 2.55
C ILE A 192 11.25 -6.63 1.59
N GLY A 193 11.06 -6.04 0.41
CA GLY A 193 10.05 -6.45 -0.54
C GLY A 193 10.05 -7.93 -0.96
N PRO A 194 11.21 -8.61 -1.11
CA PRO A 194 11.24 -10.04 -1.44
C PRO A 194 10.54 -10.97 -0.44
N LEU A 195 10.28 -10.52 0.80
CA LEU A 195 9.66 -11.35 1.83
C LEU A 195 8.13 -11.44 1.70
N THR A 196 7.46 -10.29 1.56
CA THR A 196 5.98 -10.22 1.57
C THR A 196 5.41 -9.32 0.49
N GLY A 197 6.22 -8.72 -0.37
CA GLY A 197 5.76 -7.75 -1.36
C GLY A 197 5.44 -6.35 -0.79
N PHE A 198 5.90 -6.09 0.45
CA PHE A 198 5.83 -4.79 1.12
C PHE A 198 4.42 -4.15 1.06
N ALA A 199 3.40 -4.88 1.49
CA ALA A 199 2.01 -4.43 1.33
C ALA A 199 1.77 -3.13 2.09
N MET A 200 2.02 -3.14 3.42
CA MET A 200 1.94 -2.03 4.38
C MET A 200 0.71 -1.10 4.27
N ASN A 201 -0.32 -1.55 3.56
CA ASN A 201 -1.52 -0.79 3.25
C ASN A 201 -2.68 -1.77 2.94
N PRO A 202 -3.68 -1.86 3.84
CA PRO A 202 -4.79 -2.78 3.65
C PRO A 202 -5.62 -2.54 2.38
N ALA A 203 -5.82 -1.28 1.95
CA ALA A 203 -6.58 -0.99 0.74
C ALA A 203 -5.80 -1.38 -0.53
N ARG A 204 -4.48 -1.14 -0.53
CA ARG A 204 -3.57 -1.48 -1.63
C ARG A 204 -3.47 -2.96 -1.91
N ASP A 205 -3.77 -3.79 -0.92
CA ASP A 205 -3.73 -5.23 -1.04
C ASP A 205 -5.14 -5.83 -1.23
N PHE A 206 -6.07 -5.49 -0.34
CA PHE A 206 -7.41 -6.09 -0.34
C PHE A 206 -8.26 -5.69 -1.55
N GLY A 207 -8.23 -4.43 -1.98
CA GLY A 207 -8.97 -3.96 -3.15
C GLY A 207 -8.56 -4.72 -4.43
N PRO A 208 -7.27 -4.79 -4.77
CA PRO A 208 -6.79 -5.57 -5.89
C PRO A 208 -6.97 -7.09 -5.73
N LYS A 209 -6.94 -7.66 -4.51
CA LYS A 209 -7.31 -9.06 -4.27
C LYS A 209 -8.76 -9.36 -4.61
N LEU A 210 -9.69 -8.49 -4.20
CA LEU A 210 -11.10 -8.59 -4.57
C LEU A 210 -11.26 -8.57 -6.08
N PHE A 211 -10.56 -7.67 -6.77
CA PHE A 211 -10.56 -7.65 -8.23
C PHE A 211 -10.05 -8.97 -8.82
N ALA A 212 -8.87 -9.44 -8.41
CA ALA A 212 -8.27 -10.68 -8.91
C ALA A 212 -9.17 -11.91 -8.67
N MET A 213 -9.83 -11.98 -7.51
CA MET A 213 -10.80 -13.02 -7.19
C MET A 213 -11.93 -13.06 -8.23
N PHE A 214 -12.52 -11.91 -8.57
CA PHE A 214 -13.57 -11.81 -9.60
C PHE A 214 -13.04 -11.97 -11.04
N ALA A 215 -11.77 -11.65 -11.29
CA ALA A 215 -11.14 -11.75 -12.60
C ALA A 215 -10.68 -13.17 -12.97
N GLY A 216 -11.08 -14.19 -12.21
CA GLY A 216 -10.87 -15.61 -12.52
C GLY A 216 -9.79 -16.30 -11.69
N TRP A 217 -9.05 -15.59 -10.82
CA TRP A 217 -8.15 -16.26 -9.86
C TRP A 217 -8.90 -16.91 -8.70
N GLY A 218 -10.17 -16.56 -8.48
CA GLY A 218 -11.02 -17.19 -7.47
C GLY A 218 -10.44 -17.09 -6.06
N GLU A 219 -10.69 -18.12 -5.23
CA GLU A 219 -10.25 -18.14 -3.83
C GLU A 219 -8.72 -18.09 -3.66
N LEU A 220 -7.96 -18.50 -4.68
CA LEU A 220 -6.51 -18.41 -4.68
C LEU A 220 -6.02 -16.97 -4.43
N ALA A 221 -6.75 -15.96 -4.93
CA ALA A 221 -6.40 -14.56 -4.74
C ALA A 221 -6.41 -14.14 -3.26
N MET A 222 -7.32 -14.73 -2.47
CA MET A 222 -7.47 -14.45 -1.04
C MET A 222 -6.58 -15.33 -0.18
N THR A 223 -6.44 -16.61 -0.55
CA THR A 223 -5.69 -17.59 0.24
C THR A 223 -4.20 -17.51 0.01
N GLY A 224 -3.77 -17.18 -1.22
CA GLY A 224 -2.37 -17.29 -1.64
C GLY A 224 -1.86 -18.72 -1.70
N GLY A 225 -2.76 -19.72 -1.80
CA GLY A 225 -2.42 -21.14 -1.73
C GLY A 225 -1.97 -21.62 -0.34
N GLN A 226 -2.20 -20.81 0.70
CA GLN A 226 -1.84 -21.11 2.09
C GLN A 226 -3.03 -21.75 2.84
N SER A 227 -2.75 -22.54 3.87
CA SER A 227 -3.79 -23.14 4.73
C SER A 227 -4.58 -22.10 5.53
N ILE A 228 -3.93 -21.01 5.92
CA ILE A 228 -4.56 -19.83 6.54
C ILE A 228 -4.66 -18.75 5.46
N PRO A 229 -5.84 -18.14 5.23
CA PRO A 229 -6.00 -17.15 4.18
C PRO A 229 -4.99 -16.00 4.30
N TYR A 230 -4.10 -15.86 3.33
CA TYR A 230 -3.03 -14.87 3.39
C TYR A 230 -3.54 -13.42 3.43
N ALA A 231 -4.71 -13.13 2.85
CA ALA A 231 -5.32 -11.80 2.88
C ALA A 231 -5.46 -11.20 4.30
N ILE A 232 -5.45 -12.03 5.35
CA ILE A 232 -5.45 -11.56 6.75
C ILE A 232 -4.18 -10.76 7.08
N VAL A 233 -3.02 -11.19 6.59
CA VAL A 233 -1.72 -10.59 6.93
C VAL A 233 -1.63 -9.13 6.45
N PRO A 234 -1.83 -8.81 5.15
CA PRO A 234 -1.77 -7.42 4.65
C PRO A 234 -2.88 -6.50 5.16
N ILE A 235 -3.89 -7.04 5.86
CA ILE A 235 -4.95 -6.24 6.50
C ILE A 235 -4.58 -5.96 7.95
N VAL A 236 -4.36 -7.00 8.75
CA VAL A 236 -4.25 -6.87 10.20
C VAL A 236 -2.86 -6.39 10.62
N ALA A 237 -1.80 -6.96 10.04
CA ALA A 237 -0.44 -6.64 10.44
C ALA A 237 -0.09 -5.16 10.17
N PRO A 238 -0.44 -4.56 9.00
CA PRO A 238 -0.22 -3.14 8.78
C PRO A 238 -0.98 -2.23 9.75
N ILE A 239 -2.22 -2.56 10.11
CA ILE A 239 -2.98 -1.74 11.09
C ILE A 239 -2.28 -1.73 12.44
N LEU A 240 -1.89 -2.90 12.95
CA LEU A 240 -1.17 -3.00 14.22
C LEU A 240 0.21 -2.34 14.14
N GLY A 241 0.91 -2.53 13.03
CA GLY A 241 2.21 -1.91 12.75
C GLY A 241 2.11 -0.39 12.76
N ALA A 242 1.15 0.21 12.05
CA ALA A 242 0.96 1.66 12.01
C ALA A 242 0.60 2.23 13.39
N LEU A 243 -0.29 1.58 14.14
CA LEU A 243 -0.61 1.98 15.52
C LEU A 243 0.64 1.97 16.41
N PHE A 244 1.44 0.90 16.33
CA PHE A 244 2.69 0.80 17.08
C PHE A 244 3.72 1.85 16.63
N GLY A 245 3.90 2.06 15.33
CA GLY A 245 4.82 3.05 14.77
C GLY A 245 4.46 4.48 15.19
N ALA A 246 3.18 4.84 15.14
CA ALA A 246 2.70 6.13 15.61
C ALA A 246 2.92 6.32 17.13
N TRP A 247 2.61 5.29 17.92
CA TRP A 247 2.92 5.28 19.35
C TRP A 247 4.43 5.43 19.62
N ALA A 248 5.27 4.69 18.90
CA ALA A 248 6.72 4.70 19.07
C ALA A 248 7.30 6.08 18.72
N TYR A 249 6.87 6.69 17.61
CA TYR A 249 7.29 8.05 17.25
C TYR A 249 6.92 9.05 18.34
N THR A 250 5.65 9.06 18.76
CA THR A 250 5.17 10.02 19.78
C THR A 250 5.90 9.87 21.11
N LYS A 251 6.22 8.64 21.53
CA LYS A 251 6.89 8.36 22.81
C LYS A 251 8.41 8.55 22.79
N PHE A 252 9.08 8.07 21.75
CA PHE A 252 10.55 8.04 21.75
C PHE A 252 11.17 9.23 21.01
N VAL A 253 10.48 9.79 20.02
CA VAL A 253 10.98 10.95 19.24
C VAL A 253 10.25 12.21 19.66
N GLY A 254 8.93 12.28 19.42
CA GLY A 254 8.12 13.48 19.64
C GLY A 254 8.24 14.03 21.06
N ALA A 255 8.11 13.17 22.08
CA ALA A 255 8.24 13.57 23.49
C ALA A 255 9.63 14.12 23.87
N ASN A 256 10.66 13.87 23.06
CA ASN A 256 12.03 14.30 23.30
C ASN A 256 12.48 15.43 22.35
N LEU A 257 11.57 15.98 21.53
CA LEU A 257 11.89 17.13 20.68
C LEU A 257 12.03 18.42 21.51
N PRO A 258 12.95 19.34 21.15
CA PRO A 258 13.24 20.55 21.92
C PRO A 258 12.03 21.47 22.13
N CYS A 259 11.04 21.38 21.25
CA CYS A 259 9.86 22.24 21.22
C CYS A 259 8.81 21.87 22.30
N ASN A 260 8.99 20.75 23.01
CA ASN A 260 8.13 20.34 24.13
C ASN A 260 8.64 20.87 25.49
N CYS A 261 9.05 22.13 25.55
CA CYS A 261 9.06 22.86 26.81
C CYS A 261 7.60 23.06 27.22
N LYS A 262 7.19 22.30 28.25
CA LYS A 262 5.86 22.29 28.88
C LYS A 262 5.20 23.67 28.98
#